data_AF-Q096L2-F1
#
_entry.id   AF-Q096L2-F1
#
_cell.length_a   1.000
_cell.length_b   1.000
_cell.length_c   1.000
_cell.angle_alpha   90.00
_cell.angle_beta   90.00
_cell.angle_gamma   90.00
#
_symmetry.space_group_name_H-M   'P 1'
#
loop_
_entity.id
_entity.type
_entity.pdbx_description
1 polymer ?
#
loop_
_entity_poly.entity_id
_entity_poly.type
_entity_poly.pdbx_seq_one_letter_code
_entity_poly.pdbx_strand_id
1 'polypeptide(L)'
;MAKIESGEIQKLNAVEAKKRELRVRVARIRGQLDASAAATKFFARVNQDTQIQKEEAEAELRALEESGSSGITDGWGEFTAVDGIAKGERRAGALKGYGWLVLNPQGEVAEFVAAVETGLHEHATAGGRSVPLQRGGQLVALWVCCTYEAKKSEAPSWEAFRAALLTAPEPESVLVCMAPV
;
A
#
# COMPACT_ATOMS: atom_id res chain seq x y z
N MET A 1 50.65 -20.44 -64.97
CA MET A 1 49.78 -20.60 -63.78
C MET A 1 50.63 -21.16 -62.66
N ALA A 2 50.82 -20.42 -61.56
CA ALA A 2 51.54 -20.92 -60.40
C ALA A 2 50.73 -22.07 -59.76
N LYS A 3 51.39 -23.19 -59.47
CA LYS A 3 50.77 -24.39 -58.92
C LYS A 3 50.62 -24.19 -57.42
N ILE A 4 49.41 -23.91 -56.95
CA ILE A 4 49.12 -23.74 -55.52
C ILE A 4 49.39 -25.08 -54.83
N GLU A 5 50.23 -25.07 -53.80
CA GLU A 5 50.59 -26.29 -53.08
C GLU A 5 49.42 -26.76 -52.18
N SER A 6 49.28 -28.07 -52.00
CA SER A 6 48.19 -28.66 -51.21
C SER A 6 48.09 -28.07 -49.78
N GLY A 7 49.22 -27.72 -49.17
CA GLY A 7 49.28 -27.08 -47.86
C GLY A 7 48.74 -25.64 -47.83
N GLU A 8 48.81 -24.89 -48.93
CA GLU A 8 48.23 -23.55 -49.04
C GLU A 8 46.70 -23.61 -49.17
N ILE A 9 46.19 -24.61 -49.90
CA ILE A 9 44.75 -24.86 -50.03
C ILE A 9 44.14 -25.20 -48.66
N GLN A 10 44.82 -26.03 -47.86
CA GLN A 10 44.37 -26.37 -46.50
C GLN A 10 44.33 -25.15 -45.57
N LYS A 11 45.35 -24.28 -45.62
CA LYS A 11 45.37 -23.03 -44.84
C LYS A 11 44.25 -22.08 -45.25
N LEU A 12 44.01 -21.91 -46.56
CA LEU A 12 42.91 -21.08 -47.07
C LEU A 12 41.55 -21.61 -46.61
N ASN A 13 41.34 -22.93 -46.67
CA ASN A 13 40.11 -23.57 -46.19
C ASN A 13 39.90 -23.40 -44.67
N ALA A 14 40.96 -23.50 -43.87
CA ALA A 14 40.90 -23.27 -42.42
C ALA A 14 40.54 -21.81 -42.09
N VAL A 15 41.11 -20.84 -42.81
CA VAL A 15 40.78 -19.41 -42.67
C VAL A 15 39.33 -19.13 -43.07
N GLU A 16 38.87 -19.70 -44.19
CA GLU A 16 37.47 -19.64 -44.63
C GLU A 16 36.51 -20.22 -43.59
N ALA A 17 36.82 -21.39 -43.02
CA ALA A 17 36.04 -22.01 -41.96
C ALA A 17 35.96 -21.10 -40.72
N LYS A 18 37.09 -20.53 -40.30
CA LYS A 18 37.11 -19.62 -39.15
C LYS A 18 36.31 -18.34 -39.38
N LYS A 19 36.36 -17.78 -40.60
CA LYS A 19 35.53 -16.63 -40.98
C LYS A 19 34.03 -16.97 -40.90
N ARG A 20 33.61 -18.16 -41.31
CA ARG A 20 32.21 -18.62 -41.21
C ARG A 20 31.76 -18.73 -39.76
N GLU A 21 32.56 -19.35 -38.89
CA GLU A 21 32.30 -19.41 -37.44
C GLU A 21 32.14 -18.01 -36.83
N LEU A 22 33.07 -17.09 -37.15
CA LEU A 22 33.04 -15.73 -36.63
C LEU A 22 31.82 -14.96 -37.12
N ARG A 23 31.40 -15.12 -38.39
CA ARG A 23 30.18 -14.51 -38.92
C ARG A 23 28.94 -14.99 -38.17
N VAL A 24 28.82 -16.29 -37.91
CA VAL A 24 27.71 -16.86 -37.11
C VAL A 24 27.73 -16.32 -35.67
N ARG A 25 28.92 -16.24 -35.06
CA ARG A 25 29.07 -15.70 -33.70
C ARG A 25 28.68 -14.22 -33.62
N VAL A 26 29.10 -13.42 -34.60
CA VAL A 26 28.73 -11.99 -34.68
C VAL A 26 27.22 -11.83 -34.88
N ALA A 27 26.61 -12.63 -35.78
CA ALA A 27 25.16 -12.59 -35.99
C ALA A 27 24.39 -12.94 -34.71
N ARG A 28 24.84 -13.96 -33.97
CA ARG A 28 24.26 -14.32 -32.67
C ARG A 28 24.37 -13.18 -31.65
N ILE A 29 25.55 -12.57 -31.52
CA ILE A 29 25.77 -11.46 -30.58
C ILE A 29 24.87 -10.27 -30.94
N ARG A 30 24.75 -9.93 -32.23
CA ARG A 30 23.83 -8.87 -32.68
C ARG A 30 22.39 -9.16 -32.28
N GLY A 31 21.90 -10.38 -32.52
CA GLY A 31 20.56 -10.78 -32.10
C GLY A 31 20.34 -10.67 -30.58
N GLN A 32 21.36 -10.99 -29.77
CA GLN A 32 21.31 -10.81 -28.31
C GLN A 32 21.26 -9.33 -27.91
N LEU A 33 22.02 -8.46 -28.57
CA LEU A 33 22.01 -7.02 -28.32
C LEU A 33 20.66 -6.39 -28.69
N ASP A 34 20.09 -6.77 -29.84
CA ASP A 34 18.79 -6.28 -30.29
C ASP A 34 17.67 -6.71 -29.32
N ALA A 35 17.70 -7.96 -28.86
CA ALA A 35 16.77 -8.47 -27.85
C ALA A 35 16.91 -7.72 -26.51
N SER A 36 18.15 -7.46 -26.06
CA SER A 36 18.40 -6.67 -24.85
C SER A 36 17.88 -5.24 -24.99
N ALA A 37 18.10 -4.59 -26.13
CA ALA A 37 17.63 -3.24 -26.38
C ALA A 37 16.09 -3.16 -26.39
N ALA A 38 15.42 -4.16 -26.96
CA ALA A 38 13.97 -4.28 -26.92
C ALA A 38 13.44 -4.46 -25.48
N ALA A 39 14.09 -5.31 -24.68
CA ALA A 39 13.74 -5.52 -23.28
C ALA A 39 13.89 -4.24 -22.45
N THR A 40 14.99 -3.50 -22.61
CA THR A 40 15.19 -2.20 -21.92
C THR A 40 14.07 -1.22 -22.26
N LYS A 41 13.69 -1.10 -23.54
CA LYS A 41 12.60 -0.22 -23.96
C LYS A 41 11.25 -0.66 -23.37
N PHE A 42 11.00 -1.96 -23.32
CA PHE A 42 9.80 -2.52 -22.70
C PHE A 42 9.72 -2.15 -21.22
N PHE A 43 10.79 -2.40 -20.45
CA PHE A 43 10.81 -2.06 -19.02
C PHE A 43 10.74 -0.55 -18.77
N ALA A 44 11.37 0.27 -19.62
CA ALA A 44 11.23 1.71 -19.53
C ALA A 44 9.77 2.16 -19.72
N ARG A 45 9.06 1.53 -20.66
CA ARG A 45 7.64 1.80 -20.89
C ARG A 45 6.77 1.36 -19.71
N VAL A 46 6.97 0.15 -19.20
CA VAL A 46 6.24 -0.35 -18.01
C VAL A 46 6.45 0.58 -16.82
N ASN A 47 7.68 1.06 -16.60
CA ASN A 47 7.96 2.01 -15.53
C ASN A 47 7.22 3.34 -15.74
N GLN A 48 7.23 3.88 -16.96
CA GLN A 48 6.53 5.12 -17.29
C GLN A 48 5.01 4.98 -17.10
N ASP A 49 4.41 3.91 -17.64
CA ASP A 49 2.97 3.65 -17.53
C ASP A 49 2.56 3.48 -16.05
N THR A 50 3.38 2.77 -15.27
CA THR A 50 3.14 2.58 -13.82
C THR A 50 3.25 3.90 -13.05
N GLN A 51 4.21 4.75 -13.42
CA GLN A 51 4.37 6.08 -12.81
C GLN A 51 3.16 6.97 -13.11
N ILE A 52 2.63 6.95 -14.34
CA ILE A 52 1.41 7.68 -14.70
C ILE A 52 0.21 7.17 -13.89
N GLN A 53 0.00 5.86 -13.81
CA GLN A 53 -1.08 5.27 -13.01
C GLN A 53 -1.00 5.66 -11.53
N LYS A 54 0.22 5.70 -10.98
CA LYS A 54 0.45 6.17 -9.62
C LYS A 54 0.06 7.65 -9.47
N GLU A 55 0.49 8.51 -10.39
CA GLU A 55 0.18 9.95 -10.35
C GLU A 55 -1.32 10.22 -10.49
N GLU A 56 -2.01 9.47 -11.35
CA GLU A 56 -3.48 9.54 -11.51
C GLU A 56 -4.20 9.12 -10.23
N ALA A 57 -3.80 8.00 -9.61
CA ALA A 57 -4.40 7.52 -8.36
C ALA A 57 -4.12 8.49 -7.19
N GLU A 58 -2.91 9.07 -7.11
CA GLU A 58 -2.60 10.08 -6.10
C GLU A 58 -3.40 11.38 -6.30
N ALA A 59 -3.67 11.76 -7.55
CA ALA A 59 -4.49 12.93 -7.86
C ALA A 59 -5.98 12.69 -7.50
N GLU A 60 -6.52 11.53 -7.84
CA GLU A 60 -7.88 11.13 -7.44
C GLU A 60 -8.03 11.07 -5.92
N LEU A 61 -7.05 10.50 -5.22
CA LEU A 61 -7.02 10.47 -3.76
C LEU A 61 -7.04 11.89 -3.16
N ARG A 62 -6.18 12.80 -3.64
CA ARG A 62 -6.17 14.20 -3.15
C ARG A 62 -7.49 14.91 -3.43
N ALA A 63 -8.08 14.70 -4.60
CA ALA A 63 -9.38 15.30 -4.93
C ALA A 63 -10.51 14.81 -4.00
N LEU A 64 -10.47 13.54 -3.59
CA LEU A 64 -11.39 12.99 -2.60
C LEU A 64 -11.12 13.55 -1.20
N GLU A 65 -9.85 13.66 -0.79
CA GLU A 65 -9.46 14.26 0.48
C GLU A 65 -9.87 15.74 0.58
N GLU A 66 -9.86 16.49 -0.53
CA GLU A 66 -10.26 17.90 -0.59
C GLU A 66 -11.78 18.11 -0.69
N SER A 67 -12.50 17.25 -1.44
CA SER A 67 -13.93 17.42 -1.70
C SER A 67 -14.85 16.78 -0.65
N GLY A 68 -14.33 15.89 0.18
CA GLY A 68 -15.02 15.29 1.33
C GLY A 68 -16.14 14.28 1.01
N SER A 69 -16.81 14.38 -0.14
CA SER A 69 -17.88 13.43 -0.53
C SER A 69 -18.37 13.53 -1.99
N SER A 70 -17.77 14.37 -2.84
CA SER A 70 -18.33 14.64 -4.17
C SER A 70 -18.31 13.41 -5.08
N GLY A 71 -19.47 12.80 -5.33
CA GLY A 71 -19.65 11.70 -6.28
C GLY A 71 -19.68 10.30 -5.67
N ILE A 72 -19.58 10.16 -4.34
CA ILE A 72 -19.70 8.85 -3.66
C ILE A 72 -21.15 8.69 -3.18
N THR A 73 -21.88 7.75 -3.76
CA THR A 73 -23.21 7.34 -3.29
C THR A 73 -23.11 6.39 -2.11
N ASP A 74 -24.09 6.42 -1.20
CA ASP A 74 -24.21 5.45 -0.11
C ASP A 74 -24.04 4.01 -0.63
N GLY A 75 -23.15 3.24 0.01
CA GLY A 75 -22.87 1.83 -0.33
C GLY A 75 -21.65 1.58 -1.24
N TRP A 76 -20.95 2.62 -1.72
CA TRP A 76 -19.66 2.42 -2.38
C TRP A 76 -18.61 2.01 -1.33
N GLY A 77 -18.17 0.75 -1.35
CA GLY A 77 -17.04 0.28 -0.55
C GLY A 77 -17.37 -0.65 0.62
N GLU A 78 -18.61 -0.67 1.12
CA GLU A 78 -19.03 -1.35 2.37
C GLU A 78 -18.79 -2.87 2.40
N PHE A 79 -18.52 -3.48 1.23
CA PHE A 79 -18.25 -4.91 1.07
C PHE A 79 -16.96 -5.20 0.29
N THR A 80 -16.08 -4.22 0.11
CA THR A 80 -14.79 -4.48 -0.53
C THR A 80 -13.85 -5.20 0.44
N ALA A 81 -12.94 -6.01 -0.10
CA ALA A 81 -11.90 -6.65 0.72
C ALA A 81 -11.06 -5.62 1.49
N VAL A 82 -10.87 -4.42 0.93
CA VAL A 82 -10.15 -3.30 1.56
C VAL A 82 -10.93 -2.73 2.74
N ASP A 83 -12.26 -2.56 2.62
CA ASP A 83 -13.09 -2.12 3.75
C ASP A 83 -13.15 -3.17 4.87
N GLY A 84 -13.19 -4.46 4.52
CA GLY A 84 -13.07 -5.55 5.50
C GLY A 84 -11.77 -5.48 6.32
N ILE A 85 -10.64 -5.17 5.65
CA ILE A 85 -9.34 -4.94 6.31
C ILE A 85 -9.39 -3.68 7.18
N ALA A 86 -9.98 -2.59 6.68
CA ALA A 86 -10.10 -1.33 7.40
C ALA A 86 -10.98 -1.46 8.66
N LYS A 87 -12.07 -2.23 8.60
CA LYS A 87 -12.90 -2.62 9.75
C LYS A 87 -12.11 -3.44 10.79
N GLY A 88 -11.28 -4.38 10.32
CA GLY A 88 -10.36 -5.14 11.16
C GLY A 88 -9.37 -4.25 11.92
N GLU A 89 -8.77 -3.29 11.22
CA GLU A 89 -7.89 -2.28 11.83
C GLU A 89 -8.62 -1.44 12.88
N ARG A 90 -9.78 -0.85 12.54
CA ARG A 90 -10.59 -0.05 13.48
C ARG A 90 -10.83 -0.80 14.78
N ARG A 91 -11.23 -2.07 14.68
CA ARG A 91 -11.46 -2.92 15.86
C ARG A 91 -10.19 -3.14 16.68
N ALA A 92 -9.06 -3.42 16.05
CA ALA A 92 -7.79 -3.60 16.75
C ALA A 92 -7.31 -2.33 17.45
N GLY A 93 -7.40 -1.18 16.76
CA GLY A 93 -7.09 0.13 17.32
C GLY A 93 -8.00 0.48 18.50
N ALA A 94 -9.31 0.27 18.38
CA ALA A 94 -10.27 0.52 19.44
C ALA A 94 -10.02 -0.35 20.69
N LEU A 95 -9.75 -1.64 20.52
CA LEU A 95 -9.41 -2.54 21.63
C LEU A 95 -8.14 -2.10 22.36
N LYS A 96 -7.09 -1.74 21.61
CA LYS A 96 -5.81 -1.29 22.18
C LYS A 96 -5.97 0.05 22.92
N GLY A 97 -6.66 1.00 22.30
CA GLY A 97 -6.96 2.31 22.88
C GLY A 97 -7.80 2.19 24.15
N TYR A 98 -8.85 1.38 24.14
CA TYR A 98 -9.69 1.14 25.32
C TYR A 98 -8.91 0.47 26.45
N GLY A 99 -8.13 -0.57 26.16
CA GLY A 99 -7.27 -1.23 27.16
C GLY A 99 -6.27 -0.26 27.80
N TRP A 100 -5.69 0.64 27.00
CA TRP A 100 -4.84 1.71 27.53
C TRP A 100 -5.62 2.70 28.38
N LEU A 101 -6.83 3.10 27.96
CA LEU A 101 -7.64 4.10 28.67
C LEU A 101 -8.11 3.60 30.06
N VAL A 102 -8.45 2.32 30.18
CA VAL A 102 -8.81 1.71 31.47
C VAL A 102 -7.64 1.80 32.46
N LEU A 103 -6.40 1.66 31.98
CA LEU A 103 -5.20 1.79 32.79
C LEU A 103 -4.80 3.25 33.04
N ASN A 104 -5.26 4.18 32.20
CA ASN A 104 -4.94 5.60 32.25
C ASN A 104 -6.21 6.47 32.18
N PRO A 105 -7.08 6.45 33.22
CA PRO A 105 -8.41 7.08 33.12
C PRO A 105 -8.39 8.60 32.94
N GLN A 106 -7.30 9.25 33.31
CA GLN A 106 -7.08 10.69 33.15
C GLN A 106 -6.14 11.01 31.98
N GLY A 107 -5.82 10.02 31.15
CA GLY A 107 -4.88 10.16 30.05
C GLY A 107 -5.32 11.19 29.01
N GLU A 108 -4.31 11.72 28.31
CA GLU A 108 -4.47 12.75 27.30
C GLU A 108 -4.82 12.16 25.93
N VAL A 109 -5.49 12.96 25.09
CA VAL A 109 -5.93 12.52 23.75
C VAL A 109 -4.76 12.03 22.89
N ALA A 110 -3.59 12.66 22.99
CA ALA A 110 -2.41 12.30 22.21
C ALA A 110 -1.89 10.89 22.56
N GLU A 111 -1.91 10.53 23.84
CA GLU A 111 -1.46 9.22 24.31
C GLU A 111 -2.47 8.13 23.95
N PHE A 112 -3.76 8.44 24.01
CA PHE A 112 -4.81 7.56 23.51
C PHE A 112 -4.66 7.29 22.01
N VAL A 113 -4.42 8.33 21.21
CA VAL A 113 -4.16 8.22 19.77
C VAL A 113 -2.96 7.30 19.52
N ALA A 114 -1.87 7.46 20.27
CA ALA A 114 -0.70 6.59 20.12
C ALA A 114 -1.01 5.11 20.45
N ALA A 115 -1.83 4.85 21.47
CA ALA A 115 -2.28 3.50 21.80
C ALA A 115 -3.16 2.91 20.67
N VAL A 116 -4.06 3.70 20.10
CA VAL A 116 -4.86 3.31 18.94
C VAL A 116 -3.96 2.99 17.74
N GLU A 117 -3.01 3.87 17.41
CA GLU A 117 -2.06 3.66 16.30
C GLU A 117 -1.21 2.42 16.47
N THR A 118 -0.84 2.08 17.72
CA THR A 118 -0.17 0.82 18.03
C THR A 118 -1.05 -0.38 17.64
N GLY A 119 -2.33 -0.36 18.01
CA GLY A 119 -3.28 -1.43 17.65
C GLY A 119 -3.51 -1.54 16.13
N LEU A 120 -3.62 -0.40 15.44
CA LEU A 120 -3.72 -0.35 13.97
C LEU A 120 -2.48 -0.97 13.31
N HIS A 121 -1.29 -0.62 13.79
CA HIS A 121 -0.02 -1.11 13.25
C HIS A 121 0.20 -2.59 13.53
N GLU A 122 -0.12 -3.07 14.74
CA GLU A 122 -0.08 -4.50 15.09
C GLU A 122 -0.99 -5.33 14.15
N HIS A 123 -2.20 -4.83 13.85
CA HIS A 123 -3.09 -5.49 12.91
C HIS A 123 -2.56 -5.47 11.47
N ALA A 124 -2.05 -4.32 11.02
CA ALA A 124 -1.49 -4.18 9.67
C ALA A 124 -0.31 -5.13 9.44
N THR A 125 0.62 -5.19 10.40
CA THR A 125 1.81 -6.04 10.33
C THR A 125 1.47 -7.53 10.41
N ALA A 126 0.49 -7.92 11.25
CA ALA A 126 -0.02 -9.29 11.26
C ALA A 126 -0.64 -9.70 9.90
N GLY A 127 -1.20 -8.74 9.17
CA GLY A 127 -1.69 -8.90 7.79
C GLY A 127 -0.63 -8.75 6.70
N GLY A 128 0.66 -8.63 7.03
CA GLY A 128 1.76 -8.50 6.07
C GLY A 128 1.95 -7.10 5.46
N ARG A 129 1.28 -6.07 6.01
CA ARG A 129 1.38 -4.68 5.54
C ARG A 129 2.31 -3.88 6.45
N SER A 130 3.14 -3.03 5.86
CA SER A 130 4.10 -2.20 6.60
C SER A 130 3.45 -0.97 7.24
N VAL A 131 2.27 -0.56 6.76
CA VAL A 131 1.53 0.61 7.24
C VAL A 131 0.03 0.29 7.36
N PRO A 132 -0.66 0.86 8.37
CA PRO A 132 -2.11 0.77 8.46
C PRO A 132 -2.79 1.56 7.34
N LEU A 133 -4.02 1.19 7.01
CA LEU A 133 -4.86 1.94 6.07
C LEU A 133 -5.41 3.23 6.70
N GLN A 134 -5.50 3.26 8.03
CA GLN A 134 -6.10 4.36 8.77
C GLN A 134 -5.09 5.05 9.70
N ARG A 135 -5.38 6.32 10.01
CA ARG A 135 -4.60 7.12 10.96
C ARG A 135 -5.37 7.29 12.26
N GLY A 136 -4.70 7.06 13.38
CA GLY A 136 -5.35 7.11 14.70
C GLY A 136 -5.93 8.49 15.00
N GLY A 137 -5.21 9.57 14.68
CA GLY A 137 -5.69 10.93 14.93
C GLY A 137 -7.02 11.25 14.23
N GLN A 138 -7.15 10.91 12.94
CA GLN A 138 -8.38 11.10 12.17
C GLN A 138 -9.51 10.21 12.69
N LEU A 139 -9.19 8.96 13.01
CA LEU A 139 -10.15 7.98 13.47
C LEU A 139 -10.72 8.34 14.85
N VAL A 140 -9.88 8.78 15.78
CA VAL A 140 -10.30 9.21 17.13
C VAL A 140 -11.14 10.48 17.04
N ALA A 141 -10.77 11.45 16.20
CA ALA A 141 -11.59 12.64 15.97
C ALA A 141 -12.99 12.26 15.44
N LEU A 142 -13.07 11.32 14.50
CA LEU A 142 -14.34 10.79 14.01
C LEU A 142 -15.15 10.12 15.13
N TRP A 143 -14.53 9.31 15.99
CA TRP A 143 -15.23 8.65 17.10
C TRP A 143 -15.79 9.63 18.13
N VAL A 144 -15.07 10.71 18.42
CA VAL A 144 -15.57 11.79 19.30
C VAL A 144 -16.85 12.38 18.70
N CYS A 145 -16.84 12.74 17.41
CA CYS A 145 -18.01 13.27 16.72
C CYS A 145 -19.16 12.26 16.66
N CYS A 146 -18.90 11.01 16.27
CA CYS A 146 -19.92 9.97 16.17
C CYS A 146 -20.55 9.64 17.54
N THR A 147 -19.77 9.63 18.61
CA THR A 147 -20.27 9.37 19.98
C THR A 147 -21.20 10.49 20.43
N TYR A 148 -20.87 11.74 20.09
CA TYR A 148 -21.72 12.89 20.35
C TYR A 148 -23.01 12.86 19.52
N GLU A 149 -22.93 12.64 18.21
CA GLU A 149 -24.12 12.53 17.34
C GLU A 149 -25.04 11.36 17.74
N ALA A 150 -24.46 10.27 18.23
CA ALA A 150 -25.20 9.14 18.81
C ALA A 150 -25.78 9.44 20.21
N LYS A 151 -25.60 10.65 20.73
CA LYS A 151 -26.07 11.12 22.06
C LYS A 151 -25.54 10.30 23.23
N LYS A 152 -24.32 9.77 23.07
CA LYS A 152 -23.62 8.99 24.11
C LYS A 152 -22.62 9.83 24.90
N SER A 153 -22.29 11.03 24.43
CA SER A 153 -21.50 12.03 25.16
C SER A 153 -22.24 13.37 25.17
N GLU A 154 -21.95 14.20 26.18
CA GLU A 154 -22.60 15.51 26.36
C GLU A 154 -22.06 16.58 25.39
N ALA A 155 -20.84 16.39 24.86
CA ALA A 155 -20.18 17.30 23.94
C ALA A 155 -19.25 16.54 22.97
N PRO A 156 -18.91 17.13 21.80
CA PRO A 156 -17.90 16.60 20.88
C PRO A 156 -16.49 16.98 21.36
N SER A 157 -16.12 16.56 22.57
CA SER A 157 -14.79 16.80 23.15
C SER A 157 -14.13 15.50 23.63
N TRP A 158 -12.80 15.52 23.78
CA TRP A 158 -12.04 14.39 24.31
C TRP A 158 -12.53 13.99 25.71
N GLU A 159 -12.76 14.97 26.59
CA GLU A 159 -13.16 14.72 27.98
C GLU A 159 -14.52 14.04 28.06
N ALA A 160 -15.48 14.51 27.25
CA ALA A 160 -16.83 13.94 27.18
C ALA A 160 -16.81 12.53 26.57
N PHE A 161 -16.01 12.32 25.52
CA PHE A 161 -15.80 11.00 24.92
C PHE A 161 -15.13 10.02 25.89
N ARG A 162 -14.06 10.46 26.57
CA ARG A 162 -13.33 9.68 27.58
C ARG A 162 -14.25 9.26 28.72
N ALA A 163 -15.06 10.18 29.24
CA ALA A 163 -16.04 9.89 30.28
C ALA A 163 -17.08 8.86 29.81
N ALA A 164 -17.59 9.01 28.59
CA ALA A 164 -18.51 8.05 28.00
C ALA A 164 -17.90 6.64 27.84
N LEU A 165 -16.63 6.55 27.44
CA LEU A 165 -15.92 5.27 27.32
C LEU A 165 -15.68 4.58 28.67
N LEU A 166 -15.32 5.34 29.70
CA LEU A 166 -15.06 4.82 31.04
C LEU A 166 -16.33 4.39 31.77
N THR A 167 -17.48 4.93 31.39
CA THR A 167 -18.80 4.59 31.96
C THR A 167 -19.52 3.48 31.18
N ALA A 168 -18.97 3.06 30.03
CA ALA A 168 -19.54 2.00 29.22
C ALA A 168 -19.46 0.65 29.96
N PRO A 169 -20.57 -0.10 30.07
CA PRO A 169 -20.66 -1.29 30.91
C PRO A 169 -19.87 -2.49 30.36
N GLU A 170 -19.58 -2.53 29.05
CA GLU A 170 -18.88 -3.65 28.41
C GLU A 170 -17.94 -3.18 27.28
N PRO A 171 -16.78 -3.84 27.08
CA PRO A 171 -15.83 -3.51 26.00
C PRO A 171 -16.46 -3.59 24.60
N GLU A 172 -17.46 -4.45 24.39
CA GLU A 172 -18.17 -4.58 23.11
C GLU A 172 -19.06 -3.37 22.82
N SER A 173 -19.65 -2.76 23.85
CA SER A 173 -20.44 -1.53 23.69
C SER A 173 -19.58 -0.32 23.30
N VAL A 174 -18.30 -0.33 23.67
CA VAL A 174 -17.28 0.65 23.26
C VAL A 174 -16.91 0.48 21.78
N LEU A 175 -16.83 -0.76 21.30
CA LEU A 175 -16.63 -1.04 19.87
C LEU A 175 -17.79 -0.52 19.01
N VAL A 176 -19.02 -0.50 19.53
CA VAL A 176 -20.16 0.12 18.82
C VAL A 176 -20.04 1.65 18.74
N CYS A 177 -19.37 2.29 19.71
CA CYS A 177 -19.08 3.74 19.67
C CYS A 177 -17.86 4.09 18.80
N MET A 178 -16.89 3.17 18.69
CA MET A 178 -15.58 3.37 18.05
C MET A 178 -15.42 2.56 16.74
N ALA A 179 -16.45 1.87 16.28
CA ALA A 179 -16.44 1.17 15.00
C ALA A 179 -17.87 1.06 14.51
N PRO A 180 -18.54 2.19 14.18
CA PRO A 180 -19.80 2.10 13.47
C PRO A 180 -19.54 1.30 12.18
N VAL A 181 -20.33 0.25 12.01
CA VAL A 181 -20.33 -0.67 10.87
C VAL A 181 -20.35 0.11 9.57
#